data_AF-A0A1S9ZZS1-F1
#
_entry.id   AF-A0A1S9ZZS1-F1
#
_cell.length_a   1.000
_cell.length_b   1.000
_cell.length_c   1.000
_cell.angle_alpha   90.00
_cell.angle_beta   90.00
_cell.angle_gamma   90.00
#
_symmetry.space_group_name_H-M   'P 1'
#
loop_
_entity.id
_entity.type
_entity.pdbx_description
1 polymer ?
#
loop_
_entity_poly.entity_id
_entity_poly.type
_entity_poly.pdbx_seq_one_letter_code
_entity_poly.pdbx_strand_id
1 'polypeptide(L)'
;MDGQVGSAAHFNQWLANSAQQSDVAKYQQYLAQQLGVAAVPPMHELLTTARSWLVCGFAPYQVPPETLWSSMLPTLRLYHALKTQAVLPAHTQIRSVYRNPALNECAGGAPSSKHMANSAIDVWIPDYAPDDPRLAATQDALCQFWLVHGERWNLGLGLYATGAIHLDTQGYRKWGAQHSLGGAACQQMFAGQ
;
A
#
# COMPACT_ATOMS: atom_id res chain seq x y z
N MET A 1 20.07 9.93 -3.48
CA MET A 1 19.45 9.69 -2.16
C MET A 1 18.04 9.10 -2.35
N ASP A 2 17.93 7.96 -3.04
CA ASP A 2 16.62 7.37 -3.41
C ASP A 2 16.17 6.28 -2.43
N GLY A 3 17.12 5.47 -1.93
CA GLY A 3 16.84 4.36 -1.00
C GLY A 3 16.35 4.75 0.40
N GLN A 4 16.29 6.04 0.74
CA GLN A 4 15.86 6.52 2.06
C GLN A 4 14.42 7.03 2.11
N VAL A 5 13.75 7.17 0.96
CA VAL A 5 12.32 7.53 0.94
C VAL A 5 11.54 6.47 1.71
N GLY A 6 10.61 6.93 2.54
CA GLY A 6 9.93 6.06 3.50
C GLY A 6 10.62 5.96 4.87
N SER A 7 11.81 6.53 5.07
CA SER A 7 12.42 6.59 6.41
C SER A 7 12.00 7.83 7.19
N ALA A 8 12.00 7.75 8.51
CA ALA A 8 11.72 8.88 9.39
C ALA A 8 12.70 10.05 9.17
N ALA A 9 13.99 9.77 8.96
CA ALA A 9 15.01 10.81 8.73
C ALA A 9 14.74 11.60 7.44
N HIS A 10 14.50 10.90 6.33
CA HIS A 10 14.22 11.54 5.04
C HIS A 10 12.89 12.31 5.07
N PHE A 11 11.87 11.76 5.73
CA PHE A 11 10.60 12.43 5.92
C PHE A 11 10.74 13.71 6.75
N ASN A 12 11.48 13.68 7.86
CA ASN A 12 11.68 14.85 8.71
C ASN A 12 12.45 15.95 7.98
N GLN A 13 13.43 15.61 7.14
CA GLN A 13 14.14 16.57 6.30
C GLN A 13 13.20 17.24 5.29
N TRP A 14 12.32 16.47 4.64
CA TRP A 14 11.30 17.01 3.77
C TRP A 14 10.31 17.89 4.53
N LEU A 15 9.79 17.42 5.67
CA LEU A 15 8.76 18.10 6.46
C LEU A 15 9.25 19.45 6.99
N ALA A 16 10.53 19.55 7.40
CA ALA A 16 11.14 20.78 7.90
C ALA A 16 11.11 21.95 6.89
N ASN A 17 11.02 21.64 5.60
CA ASN A 17 11.00 22.62 4.51
C ASN A 17 9.68 22.59 3.70
N SER A 18 8.67 21.85 4.18
CA SER A 18 7.44 21.61 3.42
C SER A 18 6.33 22.57 3.85
N ALA A 19 5.72 23.23 2.87
CA ALA A 19 4.49 23.99 3.08
C ALA A 19 3.32 23.13 3.59
N GLN A 20 3.42 21.79 3.46
CA GLN A 20 2.39 20.85 3.91
C GLN A 20 2.50 20.48 5.40
N GLN A 21 3.40 21.09 6.18
CA GLN A 21 3.61 20.72 7.60
C GLN A 21 2.31 20.73 8.41
N SER A 22 1.47 21.75 8.23
CA SER A 22 0.17 21.82 8.92
C SER A 22 -0.81 20.74 8.45
N ASP A 23 -0.78 20.38 7.16
CA ASP A 23 -1.69 19.40 6.59
C ASP A 23 -1.29 17.97 6.96
N VAL A 24 0.00 17.70 7.13
CA VAL A 24 0.50 16.44 7.71
C VAL A 24 -0.06 16.23 9.11
N ALA A 25 0.01 17.26 9.96
CA ALA A 25 -0.49 17.20 11.32
C ALA A 25 -2.01 16.97 11.35
N LYS A 26 -2.78 17.71 10.53
CA LYS A 26 -4.23 17.53 10.41
C LYS A 26 -4.60 16.13 9.91
N TYR A 27 -3.91 15.62 8.89
CA TYR A 27 -4.20 14.29 8.35
C TYR A 27 -3.88 13.19 9.36
N GLN A 28 -2.73 13.27 10.05
CA GLN A 28 -2.40 12.32 11.11
C GLN A 28 -3.43 12.34 12.24
N GLN A 29 -3.86 13.53 12.67
CA GLN A 29 -4.89 13.69 13.69
C GLN A 29 -6.23 13.11 13.24
N TYR A 30 -6.66 13.40 12.00
CA TYR A 30 -7.87 12.84 11.42
C TYR A 30 -7.84 11.31 11.45
N LEU A 31 -6.77 10.68 10.95
CA LEU A 31 -6.64 9.23 10.96
C LEU A 31 -6.65 8.65 12.38
N ALA A 32 -5.95 9.29 13.32
CA ALA A 32 -5.91 8.88 14.72
C ALA A 32 -7.28 8.94 15.40
N GLN A 33 -8.09 9.96 15.08
CA GLN A 33 -9.47 10.06 15.59
C GLN A 33 -10.38 8.99 15.01
N GLN A 34 -10.18 8.59 13.75
CA GLN A 34 -11.04 7.63 13.05
C GLN A 34 -10.66 6.16 13.28
N LEU A 35 -9.39 5.88 13.59
CA LEU A 35 -8.84 4.52 13.69
C LEU A 35 -8.27 4.20 15.07
N GLY A 36 -7.98 5.22 15.88
CA GLY A 36 -7.13 5.08 17.07
C GLY A 36 -5.64 5.15 16.71
N VAL A 37 -4.83 5.74 17.60
CA VAL A 37 -3.40 6.02 17.35
C VAL A 37 -2.61 4.77 16.98
N ALA A 38 -2.89 3.62 17.61
CA ALA A 38 -2.17 2.37 17.38
C ALA A 38 -2.42 1.76 15.98
N ALA A 39 -3.50 2.14 15.30
CA ALA A 39 -3.85 1.63 13.98
C ALA A 39 -3.37 2.55 12.83
N VAL A 40 -2.79 3.72 13.14
CA VAL A 40 -2.26 4.64 12.14
C VAL A 40 -0.80 4.29 11.82
N PRO A 41 -0.46 3.93 10.58
CA PRO A 41 0.92 3.72 10.18
C PRO A 41 1.75 5.00 10.31
N PRO A 42 3.09 4.91 10.38
CA PRO A 42 3.93 6.09 10.41
C PRO A 42 3.70 6.99 9.19
N MET A 43 3.62 8.32 9.39
CA MET A 43 3.40 9.27 8.29
C MET A 43 4.51 9.25 7.25
N HIS A 44 5.74 8.90 7.67
CA HIS A 44 6.86 8.75 6.74
C HIS A 44 6.67 7.60 5.75
N GLU A 45 5.83 6.61 6.05
CA GLU A 45 5.41 5.58 5.09
C GLU A 45 4.11 5.99 4.38
N LEU A 46 3.11 6.44 5.13
CA LEU A 46 1.76 6.68 4.61
C LEU A 46 1.67 7.85 3.62
N LEU A 47 2.62 8.78 3.67
CA LEU A 47 2.68 9.90 2.75
C LEU A 47 3.62 9.67 1.56
N THR A 48 4.23 8.48 1.44
CA THR A 48 5.07 8.16 0.26
C THR A 48 4.22 8.15 -1.02
N THR A 49 4.71 8.82 -2.05
CA THR A 49 4.02 8.91 -3.35
C THR A 49 4.33 7.68 -4.22
N ALA A 50 4.65 7.83 -5.51
CA ALA A 50 5.06 6.72 -6.36
C ALA A 50 6.57 6.45 -6.18
N ARG A 51 7.00 5.19 -6.34
CA ARG A 51 8.46 4.87 -6.38
C ARG A 51 9.19 5.62 -7.48
N SER A 52 8.51 5.88 -8.60
CA SER A 52 9.04 6.64 -9.74
C SER A 52 9.01 8.15 -9.54
N TRP A 53 8.72 8.67 -8.33
CA TRP A 53 8.60 10.10 -8.07
C TRP A 53 9.78 10.90 -8.60
N LEU A 54 11.00 10.39 -8.42
CA LEU A 54 12.24 11.10 -8.78
C LEU A 54 12.38 11.22 -10.29
N VAL A 55 12.24 10.10 -11.03
CA VAL A 55 12.31 10.12 -12.49
C VAL A 55 11.14 10.88 -13.12
N CYS A 56 9.99 10.91 -12.43
CA CYS A 56 8.83 11.69 -12.84
C CYS A 56 8.89 13.18 -12.45
N GLY A 57 9.88 13.61 -11.65
CA GLY A 57 10.02 14.99 -11.22
C GLY A 57 8.96 15.48 -10.22
N PHE A 58 8.39 14.58 -9.41
CA PHE A 58 7.41 14.93 -8.37
C PHE A 58 8.03 14.94 -6.97
N ALA A 59 7.24 15.24 -5.94
CA ALA A 59 7.70 15.12 -4.55
C ALA A 59 7.66 13.66 -4.06
N PRO A 60 8.60 13.25 -3.18
CA PRO A 60 8.61 11.91 -2.58
C PRO A 60 7.46 11.69 -1.60
N TYR A 61 6.94 12.79 -1.02
CA TYR A 61 5.82 12.77 -0.09
C TYR A 61 4.73 13.76 -0.49
N GLN A 62 3.47 13.39 -0.24
CA GLN A 62 2.32 14.25 -0.49
C GLN A 62 1.16 13.89 0.44
N VAL A 63 0.56 14.91 1.07
CA VAL A 63 -0.73 14.77 1.76
C VAL A 63 -1.83 14.70 0.69
N PRO A 64 -2.73 13.69 0.72
CA PRO A 64 -3.85 13.64 -0.20
C PRO A 64 -4.80 14.83 0.03
N PRO A 65 -5.53 15.30 -1.00
CA PRO A 65 -6.61 16.25 -0.82
C PRO A 65 -7.58 15.82 0.29
N GLU A 66 -8.03 16.77 1.11
CA GLU A 66 -8.90 16.50 2.27
C GLU A 66 -10.18 15.74 1.91
N THR A 67 -10.75 16.03 0.74
CA THR A 67 -11.93 15.34 0.19
C THR A 67 -11.71 13.83 -0.04
N LEU A 68 -10.46 13.37 -0.08
CA LEU A 68 -10.08 11.98 -0.27
C LEU A 68 -9.64 11.27 1.02
N TRP A 69 -9.60 11.95 2.17
CA TRP A 69 -9.06 11.36 3.42
C TRP A 69 -9.87 10.15 3.90
N SER A 70 -11.19 10.23 3.83
CA SER A 70 -12.08 9.15 4.28
C SER A 70 -11.91 7.86 3.47
N SER A 71 -11.49 7.97 2.21
CA SER A 71 -11.24 6.84 1.30
C SER A 71 -10.12 5.91 1.77
N MET A 72 -9.20 6.40 2.61
CA MET A 72 -8.08 5.61 3.13
C MET A 72 -8.47 4.76 4.35
N LEU A 73 -9.52 5.16 5.07
CA LEU A 73 -9.90 4.52 6.34
C LEU A 73 -10.15 3.02 6.20
N PRO A 74 -10.91 2.50 5.21
CA PRO A 74 -11.16 1.08 5.12
C PRO A 74 -9.88 0.29 4.74
N THR A 75 -9.01 0.85 3.89
CA THR A 75 -7.71 0.25 3.54
C THR A 75 -6.79 0.13 4.74
N LEU A 76 -6.73 1.15 5.62
CA LEU A 76 -5.94 1.07 6.84
C LEU A 76 -6.53 0.09 7.87
N ARG A 77 -7.86 -0.03 7.97
CA ARG A 77 -8.50 -1.07 8.78
C ARG A 77 -8.16 -2.47 8.30
N LEU A 78 -8.20 -2.68 6.98
CA LEU A 78 -7.77 -3.93 6.36
C LEU A 78 -6.29 -4.22 6.66
N TYR A 79 -5.41 -3.25 6.43
CA TYR A 79 -3.97 -3.40 6.68
C TYR A 79 -3.68 -3.77 8.14
N HIS A 80 -4.34 -3.09 9.08
CA HIS A 80 -4.26 -3.40 10.50
C HIS A 80 -4.77 -4.81 10.83
N ALA A 81 -5.89 -5.24 10.23
CA ALA A 81 -6.43 -6.59 10.40
C ALA A 81 -5.47 -7.67 9.88
N LEU A 82 -4.88 -7.47 8.69
CA LEU A 82 -3.92 -8.39 8.11
C LEU A 82 -2.68 -8.57 8.98
N LYS A 83 -2.17 -7.48 9.58
CA LYS A 83 -1.03 -7.55 10.52
C LYS A 83 -1.41 -8.22 11.85
N THR A 84 -2.59 -7.90 12.38
CA THR A 84 -3.07 -8.48 13.65
C THR A 84 -3.34 -9.99 13.54
N GLN A 85 -3.79 -10.45 12.37
CA GLN A 85 -4.00 -11.87 12.07
C GLN A 85 -2.74 -12.58 11.58
N ALA A 86 -1.59 -11.90 11.58
CA ALA A 86 -0.30 -12.39 11.07
C ALA A 86 -0.33 -12.88 9.60
N VAL A 87 -1.30 -12.42 8.80
CA VAL A 87 -1.31 -12.62 7.35
C VAL A 87 -0.20 -11.80 6.71
N LEU A 88 -0.01 -10.56 7.19
CA LEU A 88 1.16 -9.75 6.88
C LEU A 88 2.13 -9.77 8.09
N PRO A 89 3.44 -9.94 7.86
CA PRO A 89 4.43 -9.78 8.92
C PRO A 89 4.35 -8.42 9.60
N ALA A 90 4.67 -8.38 10.90
CA ALA A 90 4.63 -7.13 11.68
C ALA A 90 5.56 -6.03 11.11
N HIS A 91 6.65 -6.42 10.44
CA HIS A 91 7.63 -5.52 9.85
C HIS A 91 7.34 -5.15 8.38
N THR A 92 6.16 -5.51 7.84
CA THR A 92 5.68 -4.98 6.55
C THR A 92 5.62 -3.46 6.59
N GLN A 93 6.08 -2.82 5.51
CA GLN A 93 6.18 -1.38 5.32
C GLN A 93 5.35 -0.91 4.12
N ILE A 94 4.71 0.25 4.23
CA ILE A 94 4.05 0.94 3.12
C ILE A 94 5.11 1.75 2.35
N ARG A 95 5.12 1.64 1.01
CA ARG A 95 6.10 2.39 0.18
C ARG A 95 5.48 3.11 -1.01
N SER A 96 4.17 3.02 -1.20
CA SER A 96 3.45 3.88 -2.14
C SER A 96 1.99 4.03 -1.75
N VAL A 97 1.48 5.27 -1.77
CA VAL A 97 0.13 5.60 -1.30
C VAL A 97 -0.56 6.54 -2.29
N TYR A 98 -0.85 7.79 -1.91
CA TYR A 98 -1.55 8.71 -2.78
C TYR A 98 -0.65 9.16 -3.92
N ARG A 99 -1.20 9.13 -5.15
CA ARG A 99 -0.54 9.65 -6.35
C ARG A 99 -1.50 10.65 -6.97
N ASN A 100 -1.06 11.91 -7.11
CA ASN A 100 -1.82 12.84 -7.93
C ASN A 100 -1.90 12.34 -9.38
N PRO A 101 -2.89 12.77 -10.20
CA PRO A 101 -3.13 12.20 -11.52
C PRO A 101 -1.90 12.22 -12.45
N ALA A 102 -1.17 13.32 -12.49
CA ALA A 102 0.01 13.46 -13.35
C ALA A 102 1.15 12.52 -12.92
N LEU A 103 1.37 12.37 -11.61
CA LEU A 103 2.33 11.38 -11.11
C LEU A 103 1.89 9.95 -11.39
N ASN A 104 0.60 9.64 -11.24
CA ASN A 104 0.08 8.31 -11.54
C ASN A 104 0.30 7.95 -13.02
N GLU A 105 0.01 8.88 -13.93
CA GLU A 105 0.25 8.70 -15.36
C GLU A 105 1.74 8.47 -15.67
N CYS A 106 2.63 9.34 -15.18
CA CYS A 106 4.08 9.17 -15.41
C CYS A 106 4.62 7.85 -14.82
N ALA A 107 4.11 7.44 -13.66
CA ALA A 107 4.50 6.17 -13.03
C ALA A 107 3.92 4.92 -13.74
N GLY A 108 3.20 5.09 -14.87
CA GLY A 108 2.58 4.00 -15.62
C GLY A 108 1.34 3.40 -14.92
N GLY A 109 0.72 4.17 -14.02
CA GLY A 109 -0.48 3.75 -13.31
C GLY A 109 -1.71 3.74 -14.22
N ALA A 110 -2.63 2.81 -13.98
CA ALA A 110 -3.88 2.74 -14.73
C ALA A 110 -4.73 4.02 -14.56
N PRO A 111 -5.53 4.42 -15.57
CA PRO A 111 -6.45 5.56 -15.46
C PRO A 111 -7.49 5.44 -14.34
N SER A 112 -7.80 4.21 -13.90
CA SER A 112 -8.72 3.90 -12.79
C SER A 112 -8.00 3.56 -11.48
N SER A 113 -6.70 3.90 -11.37
CA SER A 113 -5.85 3.59 -10.23
C SER A 113 -6.43 4.10 -8.91
N LYS A 114 -6.48 3.20 -7.93
CA LYS A 114 -7.00 3.48 -6.58
C LYS A 114 -6.05 4.32 -5.71
N HIS A 115 -4.79 4.46 -6.15
CA HIS A 115 -3.85 5.43 -5.56
C HIS A 115 -4.30 6.88 -5.77
N MET A 116 -4.92 7.20 -6.92
CA MET A 116 -5.45 8.55 -7.18
C MET A 116 -6.66 8.89 -6.33
N ALA A 117 -7.37 7.87 -5.81
CA ALA A 117 -8.52 8.04 -4.93
C ALA A 117 -8.14 7.99 -3.44
N ASN A 118 -6.84 7.98 -3.10
CA ASN A 118 -6.34 7.79 -1.73
C ASN A 118 -6.98 6.57 -1.05
N SER A 119 -7.02 5.44 -1.77
CA SER A 119 -7.65 4.21 -1.27
C SER A 119 -6.77 2.98 -1.44
N ALA A 120 -5.57 3.15 -1.97
CA ALA A 120 -4.61 2.08 -2.18
C ALA A 120 -3.31 2.35 -1.43
N ILE A 121 -2.69 1.25 -0.99
CA ILE A 121 -1.32 1.20 -0.50
C ILE A 121 -0.58 0.07 -1.24
N ASP A 122 0.66 0.33 -1.62
CA ASP A 122 1.61 -0.72 -1.97
C ASP A 122 2.53 -0.97 -0.78
N VAL A 123 2.73 -2.25 -0.44
CA VAL A 123 3.52 -2.69 0.71
C VAL A 123 4.64 -3.65 0.31
N TRP A 124 5.68 -3.66 1.12
CA TRP A 124 6.86 -4.53 0.99
C TRP A 124 7.26 -5.10 2.34
N ILE A 125 7.98 -6.21 2.28
CA ILE A 125 8.59 -6.85 3.43
C ILE A 125 10.10 -6.73 3.20
N PRO A 126 10.80 -5.78 3.87
CA PRO A 126 12.16 -5.35 3.51
C PRO A 126 13.20 -6.46 3.30
N ASP A 127 13.07 -7.57 4.04
CA ASP A 127 14.04 -8.67 4.03
C ASP A 127 13.61 -9.87 3.18
N TYR A 128 12.50 -9.74 2.44
CA TYR A 128 11.97 -10.80 1.59
C TYR A 128 12.27 -10.43 0.14
N ALA A 129 13.30 -11.07 -0.43
CA ALA A 129 13.59 -10.97 -1.85
C ALA A 129 12.44 -11.58 -2.69
N PRO A 130 12.30 -11.21 -3.98
CA PRO A 130 11.27 -11.76 -4.85
C PRO A 130 11.21 -13.29 -4.93
N ASP A 131 12.35 -13.97 -4.79
CA ASP A 131 12.52 -15.43 -4.82
C ASP A 131 12.51 -16.06 -3.41
N ASP A 132 12.30 -15.28 -2.37
CA ASP A 132 12.26 -15.77 -0.99
C ASP A 132 11.00 -16.63 -0.73
N PRO A 133 11.15 -17.89 -0.28
CA PRO A 133 9.99 -18.74 0.04
C PRO A 133 9.03 -18.13 1.06
N ARG A 134 9.51 -17.26 1.96
CA ARG A 134 8.67 -16.57 2.95
C ARG A 134 7.76 -15.54 2.30
N LEU A 135 8.20 -14.93 1.19
CA LEU A 135 7.36 -14.05 0.38
C LEU A 135 6.23 -14.86 -0.26
N ALA A 136 6.56 -15.99 -0.88
CA ALA A 136 5.57 -16.88 -1.49
C ALA A 136 4.52 -17.32 -0.46
N ALA A 137 4.94 -17.79 0.72
CA ALA A 137 4.03 -18.16 1.80
C ALA A 137 3.14 -16.99 2.28
N THR A 138 3.67 -15.77 2.30
CA THR A 138 2.88 -14.57 2.63
C THR A 138 1.85 -14.26 1.55
N GLN A 139 2.22 -14.39 0.28
CA GLN A 139 1.31 -14.20 -0.85
C GLN A 139 0.20 -15.26 -0.87
N ASP A 140 0.51 -16.52 -0.52
CA ASP A 140 -0.47 -17.59 -0.36
C ASP A 140 -1.45 -17.30 0.78
N ALA A 141 -0.95 -16.82 1.93
CA ALA A 141 -1.80 -16.41 3.06
C ALA A 141 -2.73 -15.24 2.68
N LEU A 142 -2.25 -14.26 1.92
CA LEU A 142 -3.07 -13.17 1.38
C LEU A 142 -4.13 -13.68 0.41
N CYS A 143 -3.78 -14.65 -0.44
CA CYS A 143 -4.72 -15.29 -1.34
C CYS A 143 -5.83 -16.02 -0.58
N GLN A 144 -5.50 -16.77 0.48
CA GLN A 144 -6.48 -17.41 1.35
C GLN A 144 -7.38 -16.40 2.06
N PHE A 145 -6.80 -15.34 2.61
CA PHE A 145 -7.58 -14.25 3.19
C PHE A 145 -8.54 -13.63 2.17
N TRP A 146 -8.08 -13.39 0.94
CA TRP A 146 -8.90 -12.82 -0.12
C TRP A 146 -10.06 -13.74 -0.51
N LEU A 147 -9.84 -15.05 -0.61
CA LEU A 147 -10.88 -16.02 -0.94
C LEU A 147 -12.00 -16.06 0.12
N VAL A 148 -11.64 -15.98 1.40
CA VAL A 148 -12.59 -16.11 2.52
C VAL A 148 -13.23 -14.78 2.90
N HIS A 149 -12.47 -13.68 2.82
CA HIS A 149 -12.89 -12.38 3.37
C HIS A 149 -12.87 -11.23 2.35
N GLY A 150 -12.33 -11.44 1.15
CA GLY A 150 -12.07 -10.36 0.20
C GLY A 150 -13.34 -9.61 -0.23
N GLU A 151 -14.45 -10.31 -0.43
CA GLU A 151 -15.73 -9.67 -0.80
C GLU A 151 -16.21 -8.73 0.31
N ARG A 152 -16.18 -9.18 1.57
CA ARG A 152 -16.55 -8.37 2.74
C ARG A 152 -15.69 -7.10 2.87
N TRP A 153 -14.42 -7.19 2.52
CA TRP A 153 -13.49 -6.05 2.56
C TRP A 153 -13.50 -5.20 1.29
N ASN A 154 -14.26 -5.61 0.26
CA ASN A 154 -14.18 -5.02 -1.07
C ASN A 154 -12.72 -4.97 -1.59
N LEU A 155 -11.97 -6.04 -1.32
CA LEU A 155 -10.52 -6.08 -1.40
C LEU A 155 -10.01 -6.21 -2.84
N GLY A 156 -9.29 -5.19 -3.29
CA GLY A 156 -8.42 -5.22 -4.46
C GLY A 156 -7.01 -5.69 -4.07
N LEU A 157 -6.61 -6.88 -4.50
CA LEU A 157 -5.31 -7.49 -4.19
C LEU A 157 -4.43 -7.61 -5.44
N GLY A 158 -3.30 -6.92 -5.45
CA GLY A 158 -2.28 -7.07 -6.50
C GLY A 158 -1.01 -7.73 -5.98
N LEU A 159 -0.54 -8.79 -6.63
CA LEU A 159 0.70 -9.49 -6.26
C LEU A 159 1.72 -9.37 -7.41
N TYR A 160 2.83 -8.66 -7.19
CA TYR A 160 3.81 -8.39 -8.23
C TYR A 160 5.05 -9.27 -8.07
N ALA A 161 5.63 -9.71 -9.20
CA ALA A 161 6.90 -10.45 -9.23
C ALA A 161 8.09 -9.67 -8.65
N THR A 162 7.94 -8.37 -8.36
CA THR A 162 8.94 -7.57 -7.65
C THR A 162 8.87 -7.71 -6.13
N GLY A 163 7.93 -8.50 -5.60
CA GLY A 163 7.61 -8.62 -4.18
C GLY A 163 6.72 -7.50 -3.63
N ALA A 164 6.36 -6.52 -4.46
CA ALA A 164 5.35 -5.54 -4.11
C ALA A 164 3.97 -6.21 -3.95
N ILE A 165 3.21 -5.76 -2.95
CA ILE A 165 1.83 -6.19 -2.70
C ILE A 165 0.95 -4.94 -2.70
N HIS A 166 -0.03 -4.88 -3.59
CA HIS A 166 -1.05 -3.81 -3.64
C HIS A 166 -2.27 -4.21 -2.82
N LEU A 167 -2.77 -3.28 -2.01
CA LEU A 167 -4.01 -3.41 -1.25
C LEU A 167 -4.89 -2.17 -1.45
N ASP A 168 -6.15 -2.37 -1.83
CA ASP A 168 -7.20 -1.36 -1.76
C ASP A 168 -8.55 -1.95 -1.34
N THR A 169 -9.50 -1.09 -0.97
CA THR A 169 -10.85 -1.50 -0.55
C THR A 169 -11.94 -0.91 -1.45
N GLN A 170 -11.65 -0.72 -2.74
CA GLN A 170 -12.58 -0.14 -3.72
C GLN A 170 -12.94 -1.11 -4.86
N GLY A 171 -12.85 -2.42 -4.63
CA GLY A 171 -13.38 -3.43 -5.54
C GLY A 171 -12.85 -4.81 -5.22
N TYR A 172 -13.73 -5.80 -5.05
CA TYR A 172 -13.35 -7.20 -4.89
C TYR A 172 -12.74 -7.77 -6.17
N ARG A 173 -11.42 -7.69 -6.30
CA ARG A 173 -10.68 -8.11 -7.49
C ARG A 173 -9.25 -8.49 -7.13
N LYS A 174 -8.60 -9.24 -8.01
CA LYS A 174 -7.19 -9.62 -7.84
C LYS A 174 -6.45 -9.66 -9.17
N TRP A 175 -5.16 -9.35 -9.14
CA TRP A 175 -4.27 -9.42 -10.29
C TRP A 175 -2.84 -9.72 -9.84
N GLY A 176 -1.97 -10.10 -10.78
CA GLY A 176 -0.58 -10.33 -10.44
C GLY A 176 0.21 -11.05 -11.53
N ALA A 177 1.53 -10.95 -11.42
CA ALA A 177 2.46 -11.62 -12.31
C ALA A 177 2.81 -13.00 -11.74
N GLN A 178 2.05 -14.01 -12.18
CA GLN A 178 2.37 -15.44 -12.16
C GLN A 178 3.26 -15.98 -11.01
N HIS A 179 2.63 -16.58 -10.00
CA HIS A 179 3.17 -17.76 -9.30
C HIS A 179 2.18 -18.93 -9.38
N SER A 180 1.74 -19.21 -10.61
CA SER A 180 1.38 -20.53 -11.15
C SER A 180 0.97 -20.30 -12.61
N LEU A 181 1.41 -21.15 -13.53
CA LEU A 181 1.11 -21.09 -14.96
C LEU A 181 -0.38 -20.76 -15.23
N GLY A 182 -0.64 -19.61 -15.88
CA GLY A 182 -1.98 -19.19 -16.29
C GLY A 182 -2.57 -18.03 -15.48
N GLY A 183 -2.20 -16.79 -15.85
CA GLY A 183 -3.11 -15.62 -15.85
C GLY A 183 -3.81 -15.12 -14.58
N ALA A 184 -3.76 -15.78 -13.42
CA ALA A 184 -4.50 -15.32 -12.24
C ALA A 184 -3.75 -15.61 -10.94
N ALA A 185 -3.46 -14.54 -10.20
CA ALA A 185 -3.08 -14.64 -8.79
C ALA A 185 -4.12 -15.48 -8.03
N CYS A 186 -3.67 -16.29 -7.06
CA CYS A 186 -4.54 -17.09 -6.17
C CYS A 186 -5.35 -18.24 -6.81
N GLN A 187 -4.94 -18.79 -7.97
CA GLN A 187 -5.69 -19.88 -8.63
C GLN A 187 -5.32 -21.31 -8.22
N GLN A 188 -4.15 -21.56 -7.64
CA GLN A 188 -3.74 -22.92 -7.24
C GLN A 188 -3.64 -23.08 -5.73
N MET A 189 -4.77 -23.30 -5.05
CA MET A 189 -4.74 -23.85 -3.67
C MET A 189 -5.65 -25.08 -3.48
N PHE A 190 -6.20 -25.68 -4.55
CA PHE A 190 -7.06 -26.87 -4.47
C PHE A 190 -6.63 -28.07 -5.33
N ALA A 191 -5.41 -28.09 -5.88
CA ALA A 191 -4.88 -29.30 -6.51
C ALA A 191 -4.15 -30.14 -5.44
N GLY A 192 -4.89 -30.78 -4.54
CA GLY A 192 -4.33 -31.59 -3.46
C GLY A 192 -5.34 -32.02 -2.40
N GLN A 193 -6.38 -32.74 -2.80
CA GLN A 193 -7.02 -33.78 -1.98
C GLN A 193 -6.86 -35.10 -2.72
#